data_AF-A0A4Y1Q7C1-F1
#
_entry.id   AF-A0A4Y1Q7C1-F1
#
_cell.length_a   1.000
_cell.length_b   1.000
_cell.length_c   1.000
_cell.angle_alpha   90.00
_cell.angle_beta   90.00
_cell.angle_gamma   90.00
#
_symmetry.space_group_name_H-M   'P 1'
#
loop_
_entity.id
_entity.type
_entity.pdbx_description
1 polymer ?
#
loop_
_entity_poly.entity_id
_entity_poly.type
_entity_poly.pdbx_seq_one_letter_code
_entity_poly.pdbx_strand_id
1 'polypeptide(L)'
;VLKLREVFNKTLGEKDKAAKLSVNDFVLKAVSCALRDVPEANSAWLGDVIRQYKNADISVAVATPTGLITPIVKDVGSKGLATISAEAKA
;
A
#
# COMPACT_ATOMS: atom_id res chain seq x y z
N VAL A 1 -13.96 -2.66 7.52
CA VAL A 1 -12.66 -1.96 7.65
C VAL A 1 -12.62 -0.98 8.81
N LEU A 2 -13.58 -0.05 8.98
CA LEU A 2 -13.51 1.00 10.01
C LEU A 2 -13.40 0.49 11.47
N LYS A 3 -14.26 -0.46 11.87
CA LYS A 3 -14.20 -1.08 13.21
C LYS A 3 -12.86 -1.80 13.47
N LEU A 4 -12.35 -2.51 12.46
CA LEU A 4 -11.05 -3.20 12.55
C LEU A 4 -9.91 -2.20 12.74
N ARG A 5 -9.93 -1.10 11.98
CA ARG A 5 -8.97 0.00 12.12
C ARG A 5 -9.01 0.62 13.52
N GLU A 6 -10.18 0.81 14.10
CA GLU A 6 -10.32 1.31 15.47
C GLU A 6 -9.66 0.37 16.49
N VAL A 7 -9.93 -0.94 16.39
CA VAL A 7 -9.32 -1.95 17.26
C VAL A 7 -7.79 -1.94 17.11
N PHE A 8 -7.28 -1.96 15.88
CA PHE A 8 -5.83 -1.97 15.64
C PHE A 8 -5.15 -0.67 16.09
N ASN A 9 -5.76 0.49 15.87
CA ASN A 9 -5.22 1.76 16.35
C ASN A 9 -5.23 1.88 17.88
N LYS A 10 -6.20 1.27 18.56
CA LYS A 10 -6.20 1.21 20.03
C LYS A 10 -4.99 0.41 20.53
N THR A 11 -4.78 -0.78 19.99
CA THR A 11 -3.66 -1.65 20.37
C THR A 11 -2.29 -1.07 19.98
N LEU A 12 -2.19 -0.43 18.81
CA LEU A 12 -0.95 0.22 18.37
C LEU A 12 -0.62 1.45 19.20
N GLY A 13 -1.62 2.27 19.54
CA GLY A 13 -1.42 3.48 20.36
C GLY A 13 -0.93 3.20 21.79
N GLU A 14 -1.13 1.99 22.30
CA GLU A 14 -0.57 1.53 23.58
C GLU A 14 0.95 1.25 23.47
N LYS A 15 1.45 0.89 22.29
CA LYS A 15 2.87 0.58 22.04
C LYS A 15 3.65 1.75 21.44
N ASP A 16 3.04 2.48 20.51
CA ASP A 16 3.60 3.64 19.84
C ASP A 16 2.48 4.59 19.42
N LYS A 17 2.43 5.77 20.04
CA LYS A 17 1.41 6.79 19.75
C LYS A 17 1.53 7.39 18.35
N ALA A 18 2.70 7.30 17.71
CA ALA A 18 2.92 7.79 16.34
C ALA A 18 2.43 6.81 15.27
N ALA A 19 2.35 5.51 15.61
CA ALA A 19 1.91 4.45 14.71
C ALA A 19 0.38 4.41 14.57
N LYS A 20 -0.18 5.30 13.74
CA LYS A 20 -1.62 5.35 13.45
C LYS A 20 -1.94 4.86 12.04
N LEU A 21 -2.72 3.78 11.92
CA LEU A 21 -3.18 3.27 10.63
C LEU A 21 -4.29 4.14 10.02
N SER A 22 -4.14 4.44 8.75
CA SER A 22 -5.10 5.06 7.86
C SER A 22 -6.01 4.01 7.20
N VAL A 23 -7.03 4.43 6.45
CA VAL A 23 -7.80 3.50 5.61
C VAL A 23 -6.98 3.07 4.39
N ASN A 24 -6.11 3.94 3.88
CA ASN A 24 -5.29 3.68 2.70
C ASN A 24 -4.33 2.50 2.91
N ASP A 25 -3.84 2.28 4.13
CA ASP A 25 -2.93 1.16 4.41
C ASP A 25 -3.62 -0.20 4.17
N PHE A 26 -4.91 -0.29 4.49
CA PHE A 26 -5.72 -1.49 4.22
C PHE A 26 -6.03 -1.62 2.73
N VAL A 27 -6.28 -0.50 2.03
CA VAL A 27 -6.50 -0.50 0.58
C VAL A 27 -5.25 -0.97 -0.15
N LEU A 28 -4.08 -0.43 0.19
CA LEU A 28 -2.78 -0.87 -0.33
C LEU A 28 -2.59 -2.37 -0.13
N LYS A 29 -2.85 -2.87 1.08
CA LYS A 29 -2.72 -4.30 1.35
C LYS A 29 -3.70 -5.14 0.53
N ALA A 30 -4.95 -4.72 0.43
CA ALA A 30 -5.97 -5.42 -0.37
C ALA A 30 -5.60 -5.45 -1.85
N VAL A 31 -5.12 -4.33 -2.41
CA VAL A 31 -4.66 -4.25 -3.81
C VAL A 31 -3.49 -5.20 -4.03
N SER A 32 -2.53 -5.28 -3.10
CA SER A 32 -1.41 -6.23 -3.23
C SER A 32 -1.87 -7.70 -3.28
N CYS A 33 -2.93 -8.05 -2.53
CA CYS A 33 -3.53 -9.38 -2.61
C CYS A 33 -4.25 -9.58 -3.94
N ALA A 34 -5.03 -8.59 -4.39
CA ALA A 34 -5.75 -8.67 -5.66
C ALA A 34 -4.81 -8.82 -6.86
N LEU A 35 -3.68 -8.10 -6.85
CA LEU A 35 -2.63 -8.20 -7.87
C LEU A 35 -1.90 -9.55 -7.87
N ARG A 36 -1.90 -10.26 -6.73
CA ARG A 36 -1.40 -11.63 -6.65
C ARG A 36 -2.41 -12.64 -7.20
N ASP A 37 -3.69 -12.41 -6.93
CA ASP A 37 -4.77 -13.30 -7.35
C ASP A 37 -5.09 -13.15 -8.85
N VAL A 38 -4.87 -11.95 -9.41
CA VAL A 38 -5.03 -11.62 -10.84
C VAL A 38 -3.72 -11.01 -11.37
N PRO A 39 -2.72 -11.84 -11.69
CA PRO A 39 -1.38 -11.35 -11.97
C PRO A 39 -1.23 -10.64 -13.33
N GLU A 40 -2.17 -10.83 -14.25
CA GLU A 40 -2.24 -10.09 -15.52
C GLU A 40 -2.45 -8.58 -15.26
N ALA A 41 -3.14 -8.22 -14.18
CA ALA A 41 -3.30 -6.83 -13.76
C ALA A 41 -2.00 -6.23 -13.19
N ASN A 42 -1.04 -7.06 -12.78
CA ASN A 42 0.29 -6.66 -12.33
C ASN A 42 1.34 -6.88 -13.43
N SER A 43 1.06 -6.40 -14.65
CA SER A 43 1.94 -6.58 -15.80
C SER A 43 2.15 -5.27 -16.56
N ALA A 44 3.20 -5.24 -17.39
CA ALA A 44 3.49 -4.13 -18.29
C ALA A 44 3.76 -4.63 -19.71
N TRP A 45 3.26 -3.88 -20.68
CA TRP A 45 3.56 -4.08 -22.09
C TRP A 45 4.92 -3.47 -22.44
N LEU A 46 5.88 -4.30 -22.84
CA LEU A 46 7.25 -3.91 -23.20
C LEU A 46 7.48 -4.12 -24.71
N GLY A 47 6.64 -3.50 -25.54
CA GLY A 47 6.73 -3.57 -27.00
C GLY A 47 6.22 -4.90 -27.55
N ASP A 48 7.08 -5.91 -27.60
CA ASP A 48 6.72 -7.22 -28.18
C ASP A 48 6.38 -8.26 -27.11
N VAL A 49 6.62 -7.95 -25.83
CA VAL A 49 6.41 -8.88 -24.71
C VAL A 49 5.59 -8.23 -23.60
N ILE A 50 4.79 -9.05 -22.91
CA ILE A 50 4.16 -8.66 -21.64
C ILE A 50 5.06 -9.15 -20.51
N ARG A 51 5.53 -8.23 -19.67
CA ARG A 51 6.24 -8.55 -18.44
C ARG A 51 5.26 -8.59 -17.28
N GLN A 52 5.08 -9.77 -16.70
CA GLN A 52 4.33 -9.95 -15.46
C GLN A 52 5.24 -9.83 -14.24
N TYR A 53 4.84 -9.04 -13.24
CA TYR A 53 5.62 -8.83 -12.02
C TYR A 53 5.14 -9.74 -10.89
N LYS A 54 6.09 -10.32 -10.14
CA LYS A 54 5.79 -11.15 -8.95
C LYS A 54 5.52 -10.33 -7.69
N ASN A 55 6.20 -9.18 -7.58
CA ASN A 55 6.05 -8.26 -6.46
C ASN A 55 5.08 -7.14 -6.84
N ALA A 56 4.33 -6.66 -5.86
CA ALA A 56 3.40 -5.56 -6.02
C ALA A 56 4.01 -4.27 -5.46
N ASP A 57 4.59 -3.46 -6.34
CA ASP A 57 5.02 -2.09 -6.04
C ASP A 57 3.87 -1.14 -6.41
N ILE A 58 3.32 -0.42 -5.42
CA ILE A 58 2.09 0.36 -5.61
C ILE A 58 2.41 1.85 -5.45
N SER A 59 2.11 2.62 -6.49
CA SER A 59 2.18 4.08 -6.46
C SER A 59 0.92 4.68 -5.83
N VAL A 60 1.09 5.65 -4.94
CA VAL A 60 -0.03 6.38 -4.31
C VAL A 60 0.01 7.81 -4.80
N ALA A 61 -1.04 8.27 -5.47
CA ALA A 61 -1.17 9.66 -5.89
C ALA A 61 -1.51 10.54 -4.66
N VAL A 62 -0.62 11.48 -4.33
CA VAL A 62 -0.78 12.41 -3.20
C VAL A 62 -0.79 13.84 -3.73
N ALA A 63 -1.89 14.54 -3.47
CA ALA A 63 -2.00 15.96 -3.78
C ALA A 63 -1.17 16.79 -2.78
N THR A 64 -0.35 17.70 -3.29
CA THR A 64 0.42 18.67 -2.51
C THR A 64 0.00 20.09 -2.90
N PRO A 65 0.32 21.13 -2.10
CA PRO A 65 0.04 22.51 -2.48
C PRO A 65 0.71 22.94 -3.80
N THR A 66 1.80 22.27 -4.19
CA THR A 66 2.59 22.59 -5.39
C THR A 66 2.29 21.67 -6.57
N GLY A 67 1.41 20.67 -6.43
CA GLY A 67 1.04 19.77 -7.52
C GLY A 67 0.63 18.38 -7.06
N LEU A 68 1.03 17.37 -7.83
CA LEU A 68 0.78 15.96 -7.55
C LEU A 68 2.11 15.22 -7.48
N ILE A 69 2.30 14.46 -6.43
CA ILE A 69 3.42 13.51 -6.32
C ILE A 69 2.89 12.08 -6.28
N THR A 70 3.73 11.13 -6.67
CA THR A 70 3.39 9.70 -6.68
C THR A 70 4.48 8.89 -5.97
N PRO A 71 4.53 8.90 -4.63
CA PRO A 71 5.37 7.99 -3.87
C PRO A 71 5.04 6.52 -4.19
N ILE A 72 6.06 5.67 -4.15
CA ILE A 72 5.94 4.23 -4.42
C ILE A 72 6.18 3.46 -3.13
N VAL A 73 5.19 2.68 -2.70
CA VAL A 73 5.37 1.69 -1.64
C VAL A 73 5.77 0.38 -2.31
N LYS A 74 7.02 -0.03 -2.12
CA LYS A 74 7.57 -1.23 -2.78
C LYS A 74 7.13 -2.49 -2.05
N ASP A 75 6.95 -3.58 -2.78
CA ASP A 75 6.67 -4.92 -2.26
C ASP A 75 5.63 -4.95 -1.12
N VAL A 76 4.45 -4.36 -1.39
CA VAL A 76 3.36 -4.23 -0.41
C VAL A 76 2.87 -5.60 0.09
N GLY A 77 2.97 -6.62 -0.76
CA GLY A 77 2.55 -7.99 -0.48
C GLY A 77 3.30 -8.63 0.68
N SER A 78 4.61 -8.37 0.84
CA SER A 78 5.43 -8.95 1.91
C SER A 78 5.37 -8.18 3.24
N LYS A 79 4.90 -6.91 3.21
CA LYS A 79 4.93 -5.99 4.35
C LYS A 79 3.69 -6.07 5.24
N GLY A 80 3.88 -5.76 6.53
CA GLY A 80 2.78 -5.55 7.49
C GLY A 80 2.17 -4.15 7.38
N LEU A 81 0.94 -3.98 7.90
CA LEU A 81 0.20 -2.71 7.80
C LEU A 81 0.94 -1.51 8.43
N ALA A 82 1.66 -1.70 9.53
CA ALA A 82 2.42 -0.63 10.18
C ALA A 82 3.58 -0.13 9.29
N THR A 83 4.30 -1.05 8.64
CA THR A 83 5.38 -0.73 7.69
C THR A 83 4.83 -0.02 6.46
N ILE A 84 3.71 -0.52 5.91
CA ILE A 84 3.02 0.13 4.77
C ILE A 84 2.62 1.56 5.15
N SER A 85 2.05 1.76 6.34
CA SER A 85 1.66 3.07 6.82
C SER A 85 2.84 4.02 6.98
N ALA A 86 4.00 3.52 7.41
CA ALA A 86 5.19 4.35 7.58
C ALA A 86 5.74 4.80 6.22
N GLU A 87 5.81 3.90 5.24
CA GLU A 87 6.31 4.21 3.90
C GLU A 87 5.35 5.08 3.08
N ALA A 88 4.04 4.89 3.23
CA ALA A 88 3.04 5.69 2.51
C ALA A 88 2.94 7.15 2.99
N LYS A 89 3.51 7.46 4.16
CA LYS A 89 3.50 8.80 4.77
C LYS A 89 4.84 9.53 4.65
N ALA A 90 5.89 8.84 4.20
CA ALA A 90 7.19 9.41 3.92
C ALA A 90 7.16 10.18 2.59
#